data_AF-A0A839ZAH6-F1
#
_entry.id   AF-A0A839ZAH6-F1
#
_cell.length_a   1.000
_cell.length_b   1.000
_cell.length_c   1.000
_cell.angle_alpha   90.00
_cell.angle_beta   90.00
_cell.angle_gamma   90.00
#
_symmetry.space_group_name_H-M   'P 1'
#
loop_
_entity.id
_entity.type
_entity.pdbx_description
1 polymer ?
#
loop_
_entity_poly.entity_id
_entity_poly.type
_entity_poly.pdbx_seq_one_letter_code
_entity_poly.pdbx_strand_id
1 'polypeptide(L)'
;MSAAPLRRGACPTLPRPMLTGDGLLARIQPADPLSVDQLEGLASLAATLGNGILEVTARGKLQLRGLSEASAAALPAAVAGLGIEVPTGFAVETSALAGLDPAERADPRPLARALSERAATLLPRLAPKVSLVVDGGGSLHAGALKADIALVADANQCWRVVLAGRTVGVVAQAHAQRLVLDLLERLAAHGPAARMDDVMAGDGAARLRDLNALAPLPRGEGAVRPDAEPVGRHRLRDGCVALGLGLAFGQVRAQTLAALAVLARDADVRHVEPAAGRALLLAGLAPEASVGLERRAAELGFITDPADPRRRVFACAGQPACASARLETHVLAAQIAPLIAGGTLHVSGCVKGCAHPAPATLTIVGLDEGAGLVVEGTPRDILAATLPARIMPVAQLREAVAKAVAETLGGGKCVRKAAAR
;
A
#
# COMPACT_ATOMS: atom_id res chain seq x y z
N MET A 1 30.48 -10.80 6.22
CA MET A 1 30.41 -9.32 6.30
C MET A 1 28.95 -8.93 6.13
N SER A 2 28.31 -8.41 7.19
CA SER A 2 26.89 -8.00 7.12
C SER A 2 26.77 -6.83 6.14
N ALA A 3 26.05 -7.02 5.04
CA ALA A 3 25.83 -5.96 4.06
C ALA A 3 25.15 -4.78 4.76
N ALA A 4 25.76 -3.60 4.70
CA ALA A 4 25.17 -2.38 5.23
C ALA A 4 23.75 -2.24 4.68
N PRO A 5 22.73 -1.96 5.52
CA PRO A 5 21.36 -1.88 5.05
C PRO A 5 21.29 -0.79 3.98
N LEU A 6 20.90 -1.18 2.75
CA LEU A 6 20.61 -0.27 1.65
C LEU A 6 19.47 0.66 2.09
N ARG A 7 19.82 1.77 2.73
CA ARG A 7 18.86 2.72 3.28
C ARG A 7 18.10 3.33 2.12
N ARG A 8 16.81 3.03 2.05
CA ARG A 8 15.90 3.67 1.10
C ARG A 8 15.82 5.16 1.47
N GLY A 9 16.08 6.05 0.51
CA GLY A 9 16.03 7.51 0.68
C GLY A 9 14.64 8.07 1.03
N ALA A 10 14.49 9.40 1.00
CA ALA A 10 13.22 10.10 1.24
C ALA A 10 12.12 9.63 0.28
N CYS A 11 10.85 9.78 0.69
CA CYS A 11 9.72 9.49 -0.19
C CYS A 11 9.67 10.51 -1.35
N PRO A 12 9.39 10.08 -2.59
CA PRO A 12 9.28 10.98 -3.75
C PRO A 12 8.03 11.85 -3.62
N THR A 13 8.11 13.02 -3.00
CA THR A 13 6.96 13.91 -2.89
C THR A 13 6.76 14.69 -4.18
N LEU A 14 5.57 15.27 -4.38
CA LEU A 14 5.28 16.11 -5.54
C LEU A 14 6.32 17.21 -5.80
N PRO A 15 6.76 18.02 -4.80
CA PRO A 15 7.80 19.04 -5.01
C PRO A 15 9.24 18.50 -4.98
N ARG A 16 9.45 17.25 -4.56
CA ARG A 16 10.78 16.62 -4.46
C ARG A 16 10.73 15.22 -5.07
N PRO A 17 10.65 15.14 -6.42
CA PRO A 17 10.63 13.87 -7.12
C PRO A 17 11.95 13.11 -6.93
N MET A 18 11.91 11.79 -7.16
CA MET A 18 13.08 10.91 -7.03
C MET A 18 13.49 10.38 -8.39
N LEU A 19 14.79 10.38 -8.67
CA LEU A 19 15.34 9.77 -9.87
C LEU A 19 15.20 8.23 -9.83
N THR A 20 14.64 7.67 -10.89
CA THR A 20 14.44 6.23 -11.14
C THR A 20 15.13 5.81 -12.44
N GLY A 21 14.88 4.59 -12.92
CA GLY A 21 15.52 4.10 -14.17
C GLY A 21 14.94 4.71 -15.45
N ASP A 22 13.73 5.23 -15.37
CA ASP A 22 12.96 5.76 -16.48
C ASP A 22 12.72 7.28 -16.43
N GLY A 23 13.36 8.00 -15.51
CA GLY A 23 13.17 9.43 -15.30
C GLY A 23 12.92 9.75 -13.83
N LEU A 24 12.14 10.79 -13.56
CA LEU A 24 11.72 11.20 -12.23
C LEU A 24 10.35 10.60 -11.87
N LEU A 25 10.20 10.23 -10.59
CA LEU A 25 8.98 9.72 -9.97
C LEU A 25 8.47 10.72 -8.93
N ALA A 26 7.20 11.09 -9.01
CA ALA A 26 6.53 11.96 -8.05
C ALA A 26 5.28 11.27 -7.48
N ARG A 27 5.08 11.36 -6.17
CA ARG A 27 3.87 10.90 -5.49
C ARG A 27 2.90 12.05 -5.30
N ILE A 28 1.64 11.78 -5.63
CA ILE A 28 0.51 12.66 -5.42
C ILE A 28 -0.35 12.02 -4.33
N GLN A 29 -0.59 12.76 -3.25
CA GLN A 29 -1.55 12.40 -2.23
C GLN A 29 -2.57 13.52 -2.14
N PRO A 30 -3.76 13.36 -2.75
CA PRO A 30 -4.84 14.31 -2.61
C PRO A 30 -5.25 14.49 -1.15
N ALA A 31 -5.65 15.72 -0.80
CA ALA A 31 -6.21 16.04 0.52
C ALA A 31 -7.62 15.45 0.70
N ASP A 32 -8.38 15.43 -0.39
CA ASP A 32 -9.76 14.95 -0.47
C ASP A 32 -9.90 13.92 -1.60
N PRO A 33 -10.97 13.11 -1.59
CA PRO A 33 -11.34 12.25 -2.71
C PRO A 33 -11.30 12.98 -4.06
N LEU A 34 -10.86 12.28 -5.10
CA LEU A 34 -10.79 12.85 -6.45
C LEU A 34 -12.17 12.88 -7.11
N SER A 35 -12.52 13.96 -7.78
CA SER A 35 -13.60 13.93 -8.76
C SER A 35 -13.22 13.07 -9.99
N VAL A 36 -14.22 12.67 -10.77
CA VAL A 36 -14.00 11.95 -12.03
C VAL A 36 -13.16 12.78 -13.02
N ASP A 37 -13.40 14.09 -13.08
CA ASP A 37 -12.65 15.00 -13.96
C ASP A 37 -11.19 15.16 -13.51
N GLN A 38 -10.93 15.17 -12.20
CA GLN A 38 -9.57 15.15 -11.67
C GLN A 38 -8.83 13.85 -12.00
N LEU A 39 -9.52 12.71 -11.96
CA LEU A 39 -8.95 11.43 -12.38
C LEU A 39 -8.57 11.44 -13.87
N GLU A 40 -9.44 11.95 -14.73
CA GLU A 40 -9.17 12.13 -16.16
C GLU A 40 -8.01 13.10 -16.39
N GLY A 41 -7.97 14.22 -15.65
CA GLY A 41 -6.87 15.17 -15.68
C GLY A 41 -5.53 14.52 -15.31
N LEU A 42 -5.49 13.72 -14.24
CA LEU A 42 -4.30 12.96 -13.86
C LEU A 42 -3.87 11.96 -14.93
N ALA A 43 -4.82 11.33 -15.63
CA ALA A 43 -4.52 10.48 -16.77
C ALA A 43 -3.84 11.27 -17.89
N SER A 44 -4.34 12.48 -18.20
CA SER A 44 -3.74 13.37 -19.19
C SER A 44 -2.32 13.82 -18.79
N LEU A 45 -2.11 14.16 -17.51
CA LEU A 45 -0.77 14.51 -17.00
C LEU A 45 0.20 13.33 -17.07
N ALA A 46 -0.26 12.11 -16.76
CA ALA A 46 0.57 10.92 -16.91
C ALA A 46 1.01 10.69 -18.37
N ALA A 47 0.12 10.94 -19.34
CA ALA A 47 0.42 10.81 -20.77
C ALA A 47 1.34 11.91 -21.33
N THR A 48 1.19 13.15 -20.86
CA THR A 48 1.85 14.32 -21.44
C THR A 48 3.15 14.70 -20.73
N LEU A 49 3.21 14.51 -19.40
CA LEU A 49 4.37 14.88 -18.59
C LEU A 49 5.24 13.68 -18.21
N GLY A 50 4.64 12.49 -18.12
CA GLY A 50 5.31 11.24 -17.75
C GLY A 50 5.43 10.25 -18.91
N ASN A 51 5.54 8.97 -18.57
CA ASN A 51 5.62 7.88 -19.56
C ASN A 51 4.27 7.19 -19.85
N GLY A 52 3.15 7.85 -19.53
CA GLY A 52 1.81 7.31 -19.75
C GLY A 52 1.37 6.27 -18.72
N ILE A 53 2.08 6.11 -17.60
CA ILE A 53 1.72 5.18 -16.52
C ILE A 53 1.37 5.98 -15.26
N LEU A 54 0.24 5.63 -14.67
CA LEU A 54 -0.13 6.02 -13.30
C LEU A 54 -0.08 4.80 -12.40
N GLU A 55 0.46 4.97 -11.20
CA GLU A 55 0.59 3.89 -10.21
C GLU A 55 -0.28 4.14 -8.99
N VAL A 56 -0.89 3.08 -8.46
CA VAL A 56 -1.46 3.06 -7.10
C VAL A 56 -0.59 2.15 -6.24
N THR A 57 0.03 2.73 -5.22
CA THR A 57 0.92 1.97 -4.32
C THR A 57 0.17 0.98 -3.45
N ALA A 58 0.90 0.06 -2.81
CA ALA A 58 0.35 -0.84 -1.81
C ALA A 58 -0.35 -0.13 -0.62
N ARG A 59 -0.04 1.15 -0.36
CA ARG A 59 -0.70 1.96 0.68
C ARG A 59 -1.76 2.94 0.13
N GLY A 60 -2.19 2.79 -1.12
CA GLY A 60 -3.22 3.66 -1.71
C GLY A 60 -2.74 5.09 -1.95
N LYS A 61 -1.55 5.24 -2.53
CA LYS A 61 -0.97 6.54 -2.92
C LYS A 61 -0.79 6.58 -4.43
N LEU A 62 -1.05 7.72 -5.06
CA LEU A 62 -0.88 7.88 -6.50
C LEU A 62 0.55 8.26 -6.85
N GLN A 63 1.08 7.72 -7.94
CA GLN A 63 2.41 8.10 -8.44
C GLN A 63 2.41 8.29 -9.95
N LEU A 64 3.10 9.33 -10.40
CA LEU A 64 3.44 9.57 -11.80
C LEU A 64 4.94 9.39 -11.98
N ARG A 65 5.32 8.75 -13.08
CA ARG A 65 6.70 8.39 -13.36
C ARG A 65 7.09 8.69 -14.79
N GLY A 66 8.39 8.57 -15.06
CA GLY A 66 8.94 8.88 -16.37
C GLY A 66 8.96 10.38 -16.67
N LEU A 67 9.01 11.21 -15.62
CA LEU A 67 9.07 12.66 -15.76
C LEU A 67 10.50 13.07 -16.16
N SER A 68 10.63 14.05 -17.05
CA SER A 68 11.90 14.77 -17.23
C SER A 68 12.08 15.80 -16.11
N GLU A 69 13.26 16.40 -15.98
CA GLU A 69 13.46 17.50 -15.01
C GLU A 69 12.48 18.66 -15.28
N ALA A 70 12.27 19.00 -16.55
CA ALA A 70 11.34 20.06 -16.95
C ALA A 70 9.88 19.70 -16.64
N SER A 71 9.43 18.49 -16.95
CA SER A 71 8.04 18.09 -16.68
C SER A 71 7.78 17.87 -15.19
N ALA A 72 8.79 17.41 -14.44
CA ALA A 72 8.71 17.30 -12.99
C ALA A 72 8.61 18.67 -12.30
N ALA A 73 9.30 19.70 -12.81
CA ALA A 73 9.17 21.07 -12.33
C ALA A 73 7.78 21.67 -12.61
N ALA A 74 7.16 21.32 -13.75
CA ALA A 74 5.83 21.78 -14.13
C ALA A 74 4.68 21.03 -13.42
N LEU A 75 4.92 19.78 -12.99
CA LEU A 75 3.88 18.91 -12.46
C LEU A 75 3.11 19.48 -11.26
N PRO A 76 3.72 20.13 -10.24
CA PRO A 76 2.98 20.68 -9.11
C PRO A 76 1.91 21.71 -9.53
N ALA A 77 2.26 22.62 -10.45
CA ALA A 77 1.33 23.62 -10.96
C ALA A 77 0.23 22.98 -11.81
N ALA A 78 0.57 21.96 -12.60
CA ALA A 78 -0.40 21.23 -13.40
C ALA A 78 -1.42 20.47 -12.52
N VAL A 79 -0.97 19.82 -11.45
CA VAL A 79 -1.85 19.14 -10.47
C VAL A 79 -2.74 20.16 -9.75
N ALA A 80 -2.20 21.30 -9.33
CA ALA A 80 -2.98 22.38 -8.73
C ALA A 80 -4.00 22.97 -9.73
N GLY A 81 -3.66 23.04 -11.02
CA GLY A 81 -4.57 23.47 -12.09
C GLY A 81 -5.77 22.53 -12.31
N LEU A 82 -5.69 21.28 -11.87
CA LEU A 82 -6.83 20.35 -11.80
C LEU A 82 -7.70 20.56 -10.53
N GLY A 83 -7.33 21.51 -9.67
CA GLY A 83 -7.97 21.72 -8.36
C GLY A 83 -7.64 20.62 -7.36
N ILE A 84 -6.56 19.86 -7.55
CA ILE A 84 -6.13 18.81 -6.63
C ILE A 84 -5.21 19.41 -5.57
N GLU A 85 -5.71 19.52 -4.34
CA GLU A 85 -4.91 19.95 -3.21
C GLU A 85 -4.05 18.80 -2.67
N VAL A 86 -2.78 19.09 -2.41
CA VAL A 86 -1.83 18.12 -1.83
C VAL A 86 -1.36 18.66 -0.48
N PRO A 87 -1.66 17.98 0.65
CA PRO A 87 -1.27 18.45 1.97
C PRO A 87 0.25 18.58 2.13
N THR A 88 0.69 19.65 2.78
CA THR A 88 2.09 19.88 3.17
C THR A 88 2.37 19.52 4.63
N GLY A 89 1.33 19.20 5.40
CA GLY A 89 1.41 18.80 6.80
C GLY A 89 1.96 17.40 7.02
N PHE A 90 1.90 16.93 8.28
CA PHE A 90 2.33 15.58 8.62
C PHE A 90 1.36 14.55 8.02
N ALA A 91 1.88 13.60 7.24
CA ALA A 91 1.02 12.63 6.57
C ALA A 91 0.32 11.68 7.57
N VAL A 92 -1.01 11.73 7.58
CA VAL A 92 -1.86 10.82 8.36
C VAL A 92 -2.66 9.94 7.40
N GLU A 93 -2.52 8.63 7.54
CA GLU A 93 -3.23 7.64 6.72
C GLU A 93 -4.58 7.28 7.37
N THR A 94 -5.66 7.31 6.59
CA THR A 94 -7.00 6.83 6.97
C THR A 94 -7.48 5.77 5.97
N SER A 95 -8.57 5.07 6.28
CA SER A 95 -9.26 4.20 5.32
C SER A 95 -9.73 5.00 4.09
N ALA A 96 -9.75 4.36 2.92
CA ALA A 96 -10.31 4.94 1.70
C ALA A 96 -11.84 5.08 1.74
N LEU A 97 -12.51 4.42 2.71
CA LEU A 97 -13.94 4.60 2.98
C LEU A 97 -14.18 5.40 4.27
N ALA A 98 -13.21 6.20 4.70
CA ALA A 98 -13.31 6.98 5.94
C ALA A 98 -14.56 7.86 5.98
N GLY A 99 -15.40 7.64 6.98
CA GLY A 99 -16.70 8.30 7.18
C GLY A 99 -17.83 7.85 6.25
N LEU A 100 -17.57 6.88 5.36
CA LEU A 100 -18.55 6.32 4.42
C LEU A 100 -18.93 4.88 4.76
N ASP A 101 -18.05 4.17 5.46
CA ASP A 101 -18.20 2.74 5.75
C ASP A 101 -19.20 2.51 6.91
N PRO A 102 -20.25 1.70 6.72
CA PRO A 102 -21.23 1.41 7.76
C PRO A 102 -20.66 0.62 8.96
N ALA A 103 -19.53 -0.08 8.79
CA ALA A 103 -18.86 -0.80 9.88
C ALA A 103 -17.97 0.11 10.74
N GLU A 104 -17.74 1.37 10.36
CA GLU A 104 -16.94 2.29 11.17
C GLU A 104 -17.58 2.61 12.52
N ARG A 105 -16.74 2.56 13.55
CA ARG A 105 -17.08 2.87 14.94
C ARG A 105 -16.93 4.36 15.24
N ALA A 106 -15.99 5.03 14.57
CA ALA A 106 -15.75 6.46 14.67
C ALA A 106 -15.25 7.01 13.32
N ASP A 107 -15.62 8.25 12.99
CA ASP A 107 -15.07 8.95 11.82
C ASP A 107 -13.63 9.38 12.12
N PRO A 108 -12.61 8.85 11.41
CA PRO A 108 -11.21 9.17 11.68
C PRO A 108 -10.77 10.52 11.09
N ARG A 109 -11.53 11.10 10.15
CA ARG A 109 -11.07 12.24 9.33
C ARG A 109 -10.86 13.53 10.14
N PRO A 110 -11.73 13.92 11.09
CA PRO A 110 -11.49 15.12 11.90
C PRO A 110 -10.21 15.03 12.73
N LEU A 111 -9.95 13.87 13.34
CA LEU A 111 -8.73 13.64 14.11
C LEU A 111 -7.49 13.61 13.21
N ALA A 112 -7.57 12.97 12.05
CA ALA A 112 -6.48 12.91 11.09
C ALA A 112 -6.08 14.30 10.57
N ARG A 113 -7.05 15.15 10.21
CA ARG A 113 -6.79 16.54 9.79
C ARG A 113 -6.11 17.34 10.90
N ALA A 114 -6.67 17.29 12.12
CA ALA A 114 -6.13 18.03 13.25
C ALA A 114 -4.72 17.55 13.68
N LEU A 115 -4.37 16.29 13.43
CA LEU A 115 -3.03 15.75 13.64
C LEU A 115 -2.06 16.16 12.53
N SER A 116 -2.50 16.12 11.27
CA SER A 116 -1.71 16.55 10.10
C SER A 116 -1.20 17.98 10.26
N GLU A 117 -2.09 18.90 10.66
CA GLU A 117 -1.77 20.31 10.86
C GLU A 117 -0.82 20.52 12.03
N ARG A 118 -1.14 19.99 13.21
CA ARG A 118 -0.36 20.26 14.45
C ARG A 118 1.01 19.59 14.43
N ALA A 119 1.11 18.38 13.88
CA ALA A 119 2.38 17.67 13.80
C ALA A 119 3.30 18.17 12.68
N ALA A 120 2.85 19.08 11.81
CA ALA A 120 3.67 19.65 10.73
C ALA A 120 4.95 20.32 11.27
N THR A 121 4.87 20.95 12.44
CA THR A 121 6.03 21.60 13.10
C THR A 121 7.12 20.60 13.53
N LEU A 122 6.78 19.32 13.68
CA LEU A 122 7.70 18.26 14.08
C LEU A 122 8.43 17.62 12.88
N LEU A 123 7.96 17.84 11.65
CA LEU A 123 8.53 17.23 10.45
C LEU A 123 10.06 17.34 10.32
N PRO A 124 10.71 18.50 10.60
CA PRO A 124 12.16 18.63 10.50
C PRO A 124 12.94 17.76 11.49
N ARG A 125 12.29 17.33 12.58
CA ARG A 125 12.89 16.55 13.68
C ARG A 125 12.60 15.05 13.55
N LEU A 126 11.70 14.66 12.66
CA LEU A 126 11.26 13.27 12.47
C LEU A 126 11.94 12.64 11.26
N ALA A 127 12.12 11.32 11.31
CA ALA A 127 12.58 10.59 10.14
C ALA A 127 11.55 10.75 8.98
N PRO A 128 11.99 10.90 7.72
CA PRO A 128 11.08 11.06 6.57
C PRO A 128 10.07 9.92 6.34
N LYS A 129 10.18 8.83 7.09
CA LYS A 129 9.36 7.61 6.99
C LYS A 129 8.53 7.31 8.23
N VAL A 130 8.52 8.22 9.21
CA VAL A 130 7.57 8.11 10.32
C VAL A 130 6.16 8.11 9.74
N SER A 131 5.32 7.20 10.20
CA SER A 131 3.99 6.95 9.67
C SER A 131 2.95 6.89 10.78
N LEU A 132 1.84 7.58 10.56
CA LEU A 132 0.69 7.63 11.46
C LEU A 132 -0.56 7.14 10.72
N VAL A 133 -1.32 6.26 11.37
CA VAL A 133 -2.60 5.75 10.89
C VAL A 133 -3.69 6.12 11.89
N VAL A 134 -4.85 6.57 11.39
CA VAL A 134 -6.08 6.71 12.18
C VAL A 134 -7.18 5.92 11.47
N ASP A 135 -7.61 4.83 12.10
CA ASP A 135 -8.50 3.82 11.51
C ASP A 135 -9.84 3.81 12.26
N GLY A 136 -10.92 4.16 11.56
CA GLY A 136 -12.27 4.22 12.13
C GLY A 136 -12.89 2.87 12.48
N GLY A 137 -12.21 1.75 12.22
CA GLY A 137 -12.73 0.39 12.48
C GLY A 137 -13.57 -0.20 11.35
N GLY A 138 -13.68 0.49 10.20
CA GLY A 138 -14.43 0.05 9.02
C GLY A 138 -13.78 -1.11 8.26
N SER A 139 -14.51 -1.74 7.35
CA SER A 139 -14.12 -2.90 6.55
C SER A 139 -12.76 -2.78 5.85
N LEU A 140 -12.45 -1.63 5.22
CA LEU A 140 -11.17 -1.38 4.55
C LEU A 140 -10.11 -0.81 5.51
N HIS A 141 -9.86 -1.56 6.59
CA HIS A 141 -8.94 -1.12 7.63
C HIS A 141 -7.48 -1.05 7.19
N ALA A 142 -6.75 -0.16 7.85
CA ALA A 142 -5.32 0.03 7.67
C ALA A 142 -4.48 -0.95 8.52
N GLY A 143 -5.10 -1.93 9.19
CA GLY A 143 -4.42 -2.88 10.09
C GLY A 143 -3.26 -3.69 9.48
N ALA A 144 -3.24 -3.90 8.16
CA ALA A 144 -2.11 -4.53 7.46
C ALA A 144 -0.92 -3.58 7.21
N LEU A 145 -1.12 -2.27 7.38
CA LEU A 145 -0.08 -1.27 7.17
C LEU A 145 0.78 -1.16 8.44
N LYS A 146 2.06 -1.53 8.35
CA LYS A 146 3.01 -1.25 9.43
C LYS A 146 3.13 0.27 9.61
N ALA A 147 2.65 0.78 10.73
CA ALA A 147 2.76 2.18 11.13
C ALA A 147 3.67 2.35 12.35
N ASP A 148 4.29 3.51 12.49
CA ASP A 148 5.00 3.88 13.71
C ASP A 148 3.98 4.07 14.84
N ILE A 149 2.90 4.78 14.55
CA ILE A 149 1.77 4.99 15.46
C ILE A 149 0.49 4.66 14.70
N ALA A 150 -0.40 3.88 15.30
CA ALA A 150 -1.75 3.72 14.80
C ALA A 150 -2.77 3.88 15.93
N LEU A 151 -3.84 4.62 15.63
CA LEU A 151 -5.05 4.67 16.44
C LEU A 151 -6.13 3.88 15.71
N VAL A 152 -6.72 2.88 16.37
CA VAL A 152 -7.81 2.07 15.81
C VAL A 152 -9.04 2.26 16.69
N ALA A 153 -10.14 2.73 16.10
CA ALA A 153 -11.38 2.96 16.84
C ALA A 153 -11.86 1.65 17.47
N ASP A 154 -12.19 1.73 18.74
CA ASP A 154 -12.62 0.61 19.57
C ASP A 154 -14.01 0.88 20.17
N ALA A 155 -14.53 -0.05 20.97
CA ALA A 155 -15.75 0.19 21.72
C ALA A 155 -15.64 1.42 22.66
N ASN A 156 -16.77 1.93 23.12
CA ASN A 156 -16.86 2.97 24.16
C ASN A 156 -16.14 4.30 23.84
N GLN A 157 -16.13 4.72 22.57
CA GLN A 157 -15.52 6.00 22.13
C GLN A 157 -14.02 6.08 22.49
N CYS A 158 -13.33 4.95 22.40
CA CYS A 158 -11.90 4.83 22.64
C CYS A 158 -11.14 4.52 21.36
N TRP A 159 -9.85 4.85 21.36
CA TRP A 159 -8.89 4.43 20.35
C TRP A 159 -7.91 3.46 20.98
N ARG A 160 -7.76 2.30 20.35
CA ARG A 160 -6.66 1.38 20.61
C ARG A 160 -5.38 1.97 20.06
N VAL A 161 -4.35 2.01 20.89
CA VAL A 161 -3.04 2.58 20.56
C VAL A 161 -2.09 1.45 20.19
N VAL A 162 -1.62 1.45 18.94
CA VAL A 162 -0.67 0.48 18.42
C VAL A 162 0.62 1.19 18.07
N LEU A 163 1.72 0.80 18.70
CA LEU A 163 3.04 1.36 18.48
C LEU A 163 3.94 0.31 17.83
N ALA A 164 4.45 0.62 16.64
CA ALA A 164 5.27 -0.28 15.84
C ALA A 164 4.67 -1.70 15.67
N GLY A 165 3.35 -1.76 15.46
CA GLY A 165 2.60 -3.01 15.30
C GLY A 165 2.23 -3.73 16.60
N ARG A 166 2.55 -3.16 17.77
CA ARG A 166 2.21 -3.74 19.08
C ARG A 166 1.16 -2.90 19.78
N THR A 167 0.05 -3.52 20.17
CA THR A 167 -0.97 -2.83 20.97
C THR A 167 -0.44 -2.52 22.38
N VAL A 168 -0.48 -1.25 22.77
CA VAL A 168 0.04 -0.76 24.05
C VAL A 168 -1.06 -0.51 25.07
N GLY A 169 -2.22 -0.01 24.64
CA GLY A 169 -3.38 0.27 25.50
C GLY A 169 -4.51 0.95 24.74
N VAL A 170 -5.43 1.56 25.46
CA VAL A 170 -6.53 2.36 24.89
C VAL A 170 -6.53 3.77 25.46
N VAL A 171 -7.02 4.72 24.67
CA VAL A 171 -7.17 6.13 25.04
C VAL A 171 -8.57 6.62 24.69
N ALA A 172 -9.18 7.44 25.54
CA ALA A 172 -10.45 8.08 25.21
C ALA A 172 -10.29 9.02 23.99
N GLN A 173 -11.31 9.11 23.14
CA GLN A 173 -11.28 9.94 21.93
C GLN A 173 -10.87 11.40 22.19
N ALA A 174 -11.32 11.99 23.30
CA ALA A 174 -10.95 13.36 23.68
C ALA A 174 -9.45 13.57 23.95
N HIS A 175 -8.70 12.51 24.24
CA HIS A 175 -7.27 12.56 24.58
C HIS A 175 -6.35 12.06 23.46
N ALA A 176 -6.91 11.46 22.40
CA ALA A 176 -6.17 10.82 21.33
C ALA A 176 -5.21 11.78 20.61
N GLN A 177 -5.65 13.01 20.34
CA GLN A 177 -4.82 14.00 19.63
C GLN A 177 -3.57 14.38 20.43
N ARG A 178 -3.75 14.70 21.72
CA ARG A 178 -2.64 15.06 22.62
C ARG A 178 -1.65 13.90 22.75
N LEU A 179 -2.16 12.69 22.99
CA LEU A 179 -1.35 11.49 23.07
C LEU A 179 -0.42 11.33 21.85
N VAL A 180 -0.97 11.45 20.64
CA VAL A 180 -0.17 11.25 19.42
C VAL A 180 0.91 12.32 19.29
N LEU A 181 0.61 13.58 19.63
CA LEU A 181 1.61 14.65 19.62
C LEU A 181 2.73 14.39 20.64
N ASP A 182 2.39 13.93 21.85
CA ASP A 182 3.36 13.57 22.88
C ASP A 182 4.27 12.40 22.44
N LEU A 183 3.69 11.40 21.77
CA LEU A 183 4.44 10.28 21.20
C LEU A 183 5.35 10.71 20.03
N LEU A 184 4.90 11.64 19.18
CA LEU A 184 5.72 12.20 18.10
C LEU A 184 6.86 13.06 18.63
N GLU A 185 6.62 13.87 19.67
CA GLU A 185 7.66 14.65 20.35
C GLU A 185 8.72 13.73 20.99
N ARG A 186 8.26 12.66 21.65
CA ARG A 186 9.15 11.63 22.18
C ARG A 186 9.98 10.98 21.07
N LEU A 187 9.34 10.58 19.97
CA LEU A 187 10.05 10.01 18.82
C LEU A 187 11.09 10.99 18.26
N ALA A 188 10.74 12.27 18.13
CA ALA A 188 11.68 13.32 17.71
C ALA A 188 12.87 13.47 18.67
N ALA A 189 12.69 13.25 19.96
CA ALA A 189 13.76 13.29 20.96
C ALA A 189 14.77 12.12 20.83
N HIS A 190 14.36 10.98 20.24
CA HIS A 190 15.29 9.89 19.90
C HIS A 190 16.15 10.21 18.67
N GLY A 191 15.84 11.28 17.94
CA GLY A 191 16.62 11.82 16.84
C GLY A 191 16.01 11.58 15.45
N PRO A 192 16.54 12.28 14.42
CA PRO A 192 15.93 12.36 13.10
C PRO A 192 16.01 11.07 12.26
N ALA A 193 16.67 10.03 12.77
CA ALA A 193 16.72 8.71 12.14
C ALA A 193 15.85 7.67 12.85
N ALA A 194 15.30 8.00 14.03
CA ALA A 194 14.58 7.07 14.86
C ALA A 194 13.20 6.71 14.28
N ARG A 195 12.77 5.49 14.58
CA ARG A 195 11.43 4.94 14.32
C ARG A 195 10.77 4.54 15.64
N MET A 196 9.47 4.31 15.63
CA MET A 196 8.78 3.91 16.88
C MET A 196 9.27 2.56 17.40
N ASP A 197 9.83 1.70 16.54
CA ASP A 197 10.55 0.49 16.97
C ASP A 197 11.72 0.82 17.93
N ASP A 198 12.47 1.90 17.66
CA ASP A 198 13.61 2.31 18.49
C ASP A 198 13.14 2.88 19.85
N VAL A 199 12.04 3.64 19.84
CA VAL A 199 11.41 4.15 21.08
C VAL A 199 10.87 2.97 21.92
N MET A 200 10.20 2.02 21.28
CA MET A 200 9.66 0.83 21.94
C MET A 200 10.77 -0.06 22.52
N ALA A 201 11.92 -0.15 21.86
CA ALA A 201 13.08 -0.88 22.36
C ALA A 201 13.77 -0.18 23.54
N GLY A 202 13.85 1.16 23.52
CA GLY A 202 14.48 1.95 24.58
C GLY A 202 13.61 2.18 25.81
N ASP A 203 12.36 2.60 25.63
CA ASP A 203 11.47 2.95 26.74
C ASP A 203 10.63 1.76 27.24
N GLY A 204 10.30 0.84 26.35
CA GLY A 204 9.43 -0.31 26.65
C GLY A 204 7.94 0.04 26.66
N ALA A 205 7.11 -0.94 26.25
CA ALA A 205 5.67 -0.76 26.09
C ALA A 205 4.94 -0.41 27.41
N ALA A 206 5.35 -1.00 28.53
CA ALA A 206 4.73 -0.73 29.84
C ALA A 206 4.96 0.72 30.29
N ARG A 207 6.21 1.19 30.19
CA ARG A 207 6.55 2.58 30.52
C ARG A 207 5.80 3.57 29.62
N LEU A 208 5.72 3.30 28.31
CA LEU A 208 4.97 4.14 27.39
C LEU A 208 3.47 4.14 27.71
N ARG A 209 2.89 3.02 28.17
CA ARG A 209 1.51 2.98 28.66
C ARG A 209 1.34 3.91 29.87
N ASP A 210 2.19 3.75 30.88
CA ASP A 210 2.06 4.44 32.16
C ASP A 210 2.28 5.96 32.00
N LEU A 211 3.33 6.37 31.28
CA LEU A 211 3.65 7.78 31.02
C LEU A 211 2.55 8.51 30.24
N ASN A 212 1.79 7.78 29.43
CA ASN A 212 0.71 8.33 28.62
C ASN A 212 -0.68 8.07 29.21
N ALA A 213 -0.74 7.58 30.47
CA ALA A 213 -1.98 7.24 31.17
C ALA A 213 -2.96 6.38 30.33
N LEU A 214 -2.40 5.45 29.54
CA LEU A 214 -3.20 4.57 28.70
C LEU A 214 -3.86 3.49 29.55
N ALA A 215 -5.18 3.32 29.38
CA ALA A 215 -5.89 2.25 30.03
C ALA A 215 -5.46 0.88 29.43
N PRO A 216 -5.47 -0.20 30.23
CA PRO A 216 -5.23 -1.55 29.72
C PRO A 216 -6.32 -1.92 28.71
N LEU A 217 -6.01 -2.88 27.83
CA LEU A 217 -7.00 -3.41 26.90
C LEU A 217 -8.14 -4.08 27.67
N PRO A 218 -9.41 -3.91 27.24
CA PRO A 218 -10.52 -4.71 27.73
C PRO A 218 -10.19 -6.22 27.57
N ARG A 219 -10.42 -7.02 28.61
CA ARG A 219 -10.23 -8.47 28.54
C ARG A 219 -11.27 -9.07 27.59
N GLY A 220 -10.83 -9.88 26.61
CA GLY A 220 -11.72 -10.63 25.72
C GLY A 220 -12.06 -9.94 24.39
N GLU A 221 -11.57 -8.72 24.13
CA GLU A 221 -11.82 -8.02 22.87
C GLU A 221 -10.59 -8.01 21.97
N GLY A 222 -10.64 -8.85 20.95
CA GLY A 222 -9.61 -8.97 19.93
C GLY A 222 -10.08 -9.87 18.81
N ALA A 223 -11.32 -9.68 18.34
CA ALA A 223 -11.81 -10.42 17.18
C ALA A 223 -10.83 -10.18 16.03
N VAL A 224 -10.24 -11.27 15.53
CA VAL A 224 -9.42 -11.23 14.34
C VAL A 224 -10.32 -10.72 13.22
N ARG A 225 -10.00 -9.54 12.71
CA ARG A 225 -10.72 -8.96 11.60
C ARG A 225 -10.26 -9.66 10.32
N PRO A 226 -11.17 -9.99 9.40
CA PRO A 226 -10.77 -10.43 8.06
C PRO A 226 -9.86 -9.39 7.42
N ASP A 227 -8.92 -9.81 6.57
CA ASP A 227 -8.07 -8.88 5.84
C ASP A 227 -8.91 -7.90 5.01
N ALA A 228 -8.47 -6.65 4.96
CA ALA A 228 -9.10 -5.63 4.13
C ALA A 228 -8.89 -5.95 2.65
N GLU A 229 -9.97 -6.27 1.95
CA GLU A 229 -9.97 -6.47 0.50
C GLU A 229 -10.68 -5.29 -0.18
N PRO A 230 -9.95 -4.39 -0.85
CA PRO A 230 -10.57 -3.25 -1.55
C PRO A 230 -11.31 -3.66 -2.81
N VAL A 231 -11.02 -4.79 -3.45
CA VAL A 231 -11.66 -5.17 -4.73
C VAL A 231 -13.06 -5.75 -4.51
N GLY A 232 -14.01 -5.32 -5.33
CA GLY A 232 -15.41 -5.74 -5.26
C GLY A 232 -16.34 -4.59 -4.85
N ARG A 233 -17.58 -4.93 -4.52
CA ARG A 233 -18.64 -3.96 -4.17
C ARG A 233 -18.75 -3.79 -2.66
N HIS A 234 -18.64 -2.57 -2.19
CA HIS A 234 -18.74 -2.18 -0.77
C HIS A 234 -19.97 -1.32 -0.55
N ARG A 235 -20.81 -1.69 0.42
CA ARG A 235 -21.99 -0.88 0.78
C ARG A 235 -21.55 0.34 1.59
N LEU A 236 -22.11 1.50 1.29
CA LEU A 236 -21.89 2.76 2.00
C LEU A 236 -23.06 3.06 2.94
N ARG A 237 -22.83 3.96 3.91
CA ARG A 237 -23.82 4.40 4.91
C ARG A 237 -25.09 4.99 4.31
N ASP A 238 -24.98 5.67 3.17
CA ASP A 238 -26.10 6.29 2.46
C ASP A 238 -26.85 5.30 1.54
N GLY A 239 -26.50 4.02 1.57
CA GLY A 239 -27.11 2.99 0.73
C GLY A 239 -26.49 2.86 -0.66
N CYS A 240 -25.61 3.78 -1.06
CA CYS A 240 -24.83 3.67 -2.29
C CYS A 240 -23.75 2.58 -2.18
N VAL A 241 -23.06 2.35 -3.29
CA VAL A 241 -21.97 1.39 -3.42
C VAL A 241 -20.66 2.13 -3.73
N ALA A 242 -19.56 1.66 -3.14
CA ALA A 242 -18.22 1.88 -3.67
C ALA A 242 -17.75 0.63 -4.41
N LEU A 243 -17.42 0.77 -5.69
CA LEU A 243 -16.85 -0.29 -6.51
C LEU A 243 -15.33 -0.19 -6.47
N GLY A 244 -14.67 -1.19 -5.91
CA GLY A 244 -13.23 -1.27 -5.89
C GLY A 244 -12.66 -2.07 -7.05
N LEU A 245 -11.70 -1.45 -7.74
CA LEU A 245 -11.02 -1.96 -8.91
C LEU A 245 -9.53 -2.12 -8.61
N GLY A 246 -9.02 -3.34 -8.72
CA GLY A 246 -7.60 -3.62 -8.55
C GLY A 246 -6.81 -3.27 -9.81
N LEU A 247 -5.62 -2.69 -9.63
CA LEU A 247 -4.66 -2.48 -10.71
C LEU A 247 -3.68 -3.64 -10.72
N ALA A 248 -3.53 -4.31 -11.87
CA ALA A 248 -2.52 -5.34 -12.04
C ALA A 248 -1.13 -4.76 -11.74
N PHE A 249 -0.48 -5.31 -10.72
CA PHE A 249 0.83 -4.84 -10.22
C PHE A 249 0.86 -3.35 -9.81
N GLY A 250 -0.31 -2.74 -9.61
CA GLY A 250 -0.44 -1.35 -9.18
C GLY A 250 -0.20 -0.31 -10.27
N GLN A 251 -0.29 -0.69 -11.55
CA GLN A 251 -0.13 0.23 -12.68
C GLN A 251 -1.36 0.24 -13.58
N VAL A 252 -1.60 1.39 -14.20
CA VAL A 252 -2.60 1.57 -15.25
C VAL A 252 -2.05 2.53 -16.31
N ARG A 253 -2.36 2.27 -17.58
CA ARG A 253 -2.02 3.20 -18.66
C ARG A 253 -2.97 4.40 -18.62
N ALA A 254 -2.43 5.56 -18.96
CA ALA A 254 -3.18 6.82 -19.03
C ALA A 254 -4.45 6.69 -19.89
N GLN A 255 -4.37 6.05 -21.06
CA GLN A 255 -5.52 5.87 -21.93
C GLN A 255 -6.61 5.00 -21.27
N THR A 256 -6.21 3.92 -20.58
CA THR A 256 -7.13 3.05 -19.84
C THR A 256 -7.78 3.79 -18.67
N LEU A 257 -7.03 4.65 -17.97
CA LEU A 257 -7.55 5.45 -16.87
C LEU A 257 -8.53 6.54 -17.35
N ALA A 258 -8.23 7.19 -18.48
CA ALA A 258 -9.14 8.14 -19.11
C ALA A 258 -10.43 7.44 -19.58
N ALA A 259 -10.33 6.25 -20.17
CA ALA A 259 -11.49 5.45 -20.51
C ALA A 259 -12.32 5.11 -19.27
N LEU A 260 -11.69 4.70 -18.17
CA LEU A 260 -12.39 4.46 -16.90
C LEU A 260 -13.10 5.72 -16.38
N ALA A 261 -12.49 6.90 -16.50
CA ALA A 261 -13.13 8.15 -16.08
C ALA A 261 -14.40 8.43 -16.88
N VAL A 262 -14.41 8.18 -18.20
CA VAL A 262 -15.63 8.26 -19.01
C VAL A 262 -16.69 7.28 -18.51
N LEU A 263 -16.32 6.01 -18.26
CA LEU A 263 -17.24 5.02 -17.70
C LEU A 263 -17.82 5.43 -16.34
N ALA A 264 -16.98 6.04 -15.50
CA ALA A 264 -17.36 6.49 -14.16
C ALA A 264 -18.35 7.66 -14.24
N ARG A 265 -18.13 8.60 -15.18
CA ARG A 265 -19.05 9.71 -15.44
C ARG A 265 -20.41 9.20 -15.93
N ASP A 266 -20.43 8.28 -16.88
CA ASP A 266 -21.67 7.67 -17.41
C ASP A 266 -22.48 6.95 -16.31
N ALA A 267 -21.81 6.49 -15.25
CA ALA A 267 -22.40 5.75 -14.13
C ALA A 267 -22.69 6.62 -12.91
N ASP A 268 -22.57 7.95 -13.02
CA ASP A 268 -22.78 8.92 -11.94
C ASP A 268 -21.92 8.66 -10.69
N VAL A 269 -20.65 8.25 -10.88
CA VAL A 269 -19.68 8.11 -9.78
C VAL A 269 -19.46 9.47 -9.12
N ARG A 270 -19.62 9.53 -7.80
CA ARG A 270 -19.48 10.76 -7.01
C ARG A 270 -18.02 11.18 -6.86
N HIS A 271 -17.16 10.22 -6.55
CA HIS A 271 -15.73 10.46 -6.36
C HIS A 271 -14.92 9.16 -6.46
N VAL A 272 -13.61 9.30 -6.56
CA VAL A 272 -12.63 8.23 -6.71
C VAL A 272 -11.57 8.34 -5.62
N GLU A 273 -11.29 7.23 -4.96
CA GLU A 273 -10.34 7.14 -3.84
C GLU A 273 -9.27 6.08 -4.12
N PRO A 274 -7.97 6.41 -4.10
CA PRO A 274 -6.93 5.40 -4.10
C PRO A 274 -6.93 4.62 -2.78
N ALA A 275 -6.98 3.30 -2.86
CA ALA A 275 -7.02 2.41 -1.72
C ALA A 275 -5.74 1.56 -1.59
N ALA A 276 -5.43 1.20 -0.34
CA ALA A 276 -4.40 0.22 -0.04
C ALA A 276 -4.65 -1.09 -0.81
N GLY A 277 -3.60 -1.86 -1.05
CA GLY A 277 -3.70 -3.05 -1.89
C GLY A 277 -3.81 -2.74 -3.38
N ARG A 278 -3.31 -1.58 -3.85
CA ARG A 278 -3.20 -1.24 -5.29
C ARG A 278 -4.57 -1.19 -5.99
N ALA A 279 -5.52 -0.46 -5.40
CA ALA A 279 -6.89 -0.39 -5.91
C ALA A 279 -7.38 1.07 -6.01
N LEU A 280 -8.39 1.29 -6.86
CA LEU A 280 -9.18 2.52 -6.92
C LEU A 280 -10.61 2.18 -6.48
N LEU A 281 -11.20 3.00 -5.60
CA LEU A 281 -12.61 2.90 -5.24
C LEU A 281 -13.39 3.98 -6.00
N LEU A 282 -14.43 3.58 -6.71
CA LEU A 282 -15.37 4.47 -7.39
C LEU A 282 -16.64 4.50 -6.52
N ALA A 283 -16.84 5.60 -5.79
CA ALA A 283 -17.83 5.69 -4.72
C ALA A 283 -19.06 6.50 -5.10
N GLY A 284 -20.17 6.23 -4.41
CA GLY A 284 -21.45 6.93 -4.60
C GLY A 284 -22.32 6.35 -5.72
N LEU A 285 -22.05 5.12 -6.15
CA LEU A 285 -22.81 4.44 -7.21
C LEU A 285 -24.18 3.97 -6.70
N ALA A 286 -25.19 4.05 -7.56
CA ALA A 286 -26.39 3.23 -7.39
C ALA A 286 -26.02 1.73 -7.48
N PRO A 287 -26.65 0.84 -6.68
CA PRO A 287 -26.35 -0.59 -6.71
C PRO A 287 -26.41 -1.21 -8.11
N GLU A 288 -27.39 -0.83 -8.92
CA GLU A 288 -27.61 -1.35 -10.27
C GLU A 288 -26.52 -0.87 -11.25
N ALA A 289 -26.15 0.41 -11.15
CA ALA A 289 -25.09 1.00 -11.97
C ALA A 289 -23.72 0.35 -11.70
N SER A 290 -23.48 -0.07 -10.44
CA SER A 290 -22.22 -0.72 -10.06
C SER A 290 -21.95 -2.02 -10.82
N VAL A 291 -23.00 -2.78 -11.17
CA VAL A 291 -22.87 -4.04 -11.93
C VAL A 291 -22.42 -3.78 -13.37
N GLY A 292 -23.03 -2.78 -14.02
CA GLY A 292 -22.67 -2.40 -15.38
C GLY A 292 -21.26 -1.84 -15.49
N LEU A 293 -20.87 -1.00 -14.52
CA LEU A 293 -19.53 -0.40 -14.44
C LEU A 293 -18.46 -1.46 -14.16
N GLU A 294 -18.71 -2.41 -13.25
CA GLU A 294 -17.79 -3.52 -12.95
C GLU A 294 -17.46 -4.30 -14.22
N ARG A 295 -18.48 -4.68 -15.01
CA ARG A 295 -18.26 -5.41 -16.27
C ARG A 295 -17.40 -4.62 -17.27
N ARG A 296 -17.73 -3.34 -17.50
CA ARG A 296 -16.97 -2.48 -18.43
C ARG A 296 -15.53 -2.23 -17.94
N ALA A 297 -15.34 -2.12 -16.62
CA ALA A 297 -14.00 -2.00 -16.03
C ALA A 297 -13.16 -3.27 -16.21
N ALA A 298 -13.77 -4.45 -16.09
CA ALA A 298 -13.10 -5.72 -16.40
C ALA A 298 -12.67 -5.81 -17.88
N GLU A 299 -13.48 -5.31 -18.82
CA GLU A 299 -13.13 -5.22 -20.25
C GLU A 299 -11.93 -4.30 -20.50
N LEU A 300 -11.77 -3.25 -19.68
CA LEU A 300 -10.57 -2.39 -19.66
C LEU A 300 -9.34 -3.03 -19.00
N GLY A 301 -9.47 -4.22 -18.42
CA GLY A 301 -8.39 -4.98 -17.81
C GLY A 301 -8.18 -4.74 -16.31
N PHE A 302 -9.08 -4.00 -15.64
CA PHE A 302 -9.06 -3.89 -14.18
C PHE A 302 -9.41 -5.23 -13.52
N ILE A 303 -8.88 -5.45 -12.32
CA ILE A 303 -9.22 -6.62 -11.51
C ILE A 303 -10.51 -6.31 -10.74
N THR A 304 -11.58 -7.04 -11.02
CA THR A 304 -12.88 -6.90 -10.36
C THR A 304 -13.18 -8.07 -9.41
N ASP A 305 -12.52 -9.21 -9.59
CA ASP A 305 -12.64 -10.38 -8.71
C ASP A 305 -11.57 -10.32 -7.60
N PRO A 306 -11.96 -10.27 -6.31
CA PRO A 306 -11.01 -10.34 -5.20
C PRO A 306 -10.18 -11.64 -5.19
N ALA A 307 -10.66 -12.73 -5.80
CA ALA A 307 -9.93 -13.99 -5.89
C ALA A 307 -8.85 -14.02 -6.99
N ASP A 308 -8.81 -13.02 -7.88
CA ASP A 308 -7.88 -12.97 -9.02
C ASP A 308 -6.42 -13.17 -8.55
N PRO A 309 -5.67 -14.12 -9.15
CA PRO A 309 -4.33 -14.45 -8.69
C PRO A 309 -3.36 -13.26 -8.72
N ARG A 310 -3.57 -12.28 -9.61
CA ARG A 310 -2.76 -11.05 -9.70
C ARG A 310 -2.85 -10.21 -8.43
N ARG A 311 -3.88 -10.37 -7.58
CA ARG A 311 -3.97 -9.73 -6.25
C ARG A 311 -2.84 -10.17 -5.32
N ARG A 312 -2.41 -11.43 -5.44
CA ARG A 312 -1.36 -12.05 -4.62
C ARG A 312 0.04 -11.94 -5.23
N VAL A 313 0.18 -11.17 -6.32
CA VAL A 313 1.45 -10.89 -6.97
C VAL A 313 1.97 -9.51 -6.59
N PHE A 314 3.18 -9.48 -6.08
CA PHE A 314 3.90 -8.28 -5.71
C PHE A 314 5.08 -8.12 -6.65
N ALA A 315 4.96 -7.25 -7.64
CA ALA A 315 6.04 -6.96 -8.56
C ALA A 315 6.56 -5.54 -8.29
N CYS A 316 7.89 -5.38 -8.22
CA CYS A 316 8.45 -4.02 -8.18
C CYS A 316 8.49 -3.43 -9.59
N ALA A 317 8.84 -2.16 -9.73
CA ALA A 317 8.90 -1.48 -11.03
C ALA A 317 9.74 -2.20 -12.11
N GLY A 318 10.77 -2.96 -11.72
CA GLY A 318 11.60 -3.74 -12.65
C GLY A 318 12.34 -2.89 -13.69
N GLN A 319 12.91 -3.55 -14.69
CA GLN A 319 13.44 -2.87 -15.88
C GLN A 319 12.31 -2.46 -16.83
N PRO A 320 12.51 -1.39 -17.62
CA PRO A 320 13.60 -0.40 -17.53
C PRO A 320 13.38 0.62 -16.39
N ALA A 321 12.24 0.55 -15.71
CA ALA A 321 11.74 1.57 -14.80
C ALA A 321 12.57 1.78 -13.52
N CYS A 322 13.48 0.86 -13.20
CA CYS A 322 14.35 0.91 -12.04
C CYS A 322 15.79 0.59 -12.46
N ALA A 323 16.70 1.54 -12.26
CA ALA A 323 18.13 1.38 -12.58
C ALA A 323 18.81 0.23 -11.81
N SER A 324 18.24 -0.19 -10.67
CA SER A 324 18.77 -1.33 -9.92
C SER A 324 18.25 -2.69 -10.40
N ALA A 325 17.25 -2.72 -11.27
CA ALA A 325 16.61 -3.98 -11.67
C ALA A 325 17.42 -4.70 -12.77
N ARG A 326 17.25 -6.03 -12.81
CA ARG A 326 17.78 -6.97 -13.81
C ARG A 326 16.70 -7.77 -14.53
N LEU A 327 15.44 -7.56 -14.17
CA LEU A 327 14.29 -8.25 -14.75
C LEU A 327 13.17 -7.28 -15.08
N GLU A 328 12.47 -7.55 -16.18
CA GLU A 328 11.17 -6.99 -16.53
C GLU A 328 10.07 -7.65 -15.67
N THR A 329 10.00 -7.19 -14.42
CA THR A 329 9.19 -7.80 -13.36
C THR A 329 7.70 -7.89 -13.70
N HIS A 330 7.11 -6.87 -14.33
CA HIS A 330 5.67 -6.85 -14.63
C HIS A 330 5.29 -7.81 -15.76
N VAL A 331 6.13 -7.91 -16.80
CA VAL A 331 5.97 -8.88 -17.89
C VAL A 331 6.04 -10.29 -17.32
N LEU A 332 7.06 -10.57 -16.52
CA LEU A 332 7.26 -11.85 -15.89
C LEU A 332 6.14 -12.20 -14.90
N ALA A 333 5.70 -11.23 -14.09
CA ALA A 333 4.60 -11.39 -13.16
C ALA A 333 3.30 -11.77 -13.86
N ALA A 334 2.97 -11.14 -15.00
CA ALA A 334 1.79 -11.49 -15.79
C ALA A 334 1.85 -12.92 -16.32
N GLN A 335 3.02 -13.39 -16.76
CA GLN A 335 3.20 -14.75 -17.28
C GLN A 335 3.10 -15.82 -16.19
N ILE A 336 3.49 -15.51 -14.96
CA ILE A 336 3.59 -16.46 -13.85
C ILE A 336 2.37 -16.43 -12.94
N ALA A 337 1.68 -15.30 -12.80
CA ALA A 337 0.50 -15.17 -11.94
C ALA A 337 -0.51 -16.33 -12.06
N PRO A 338 -0.84 -16.84 -13.27
CA PRO A 338 -1.79 -17.95 -13.42
C PRO A 338 -1.33 -19.27 -12.80
N LEU A 339 -0.02 -19.45 -12.57
CA LEU A 339 0.54 -20.66 -11.97
C LEU A 339 0.40 -20.68 -10.44
N ILE A 340 0.21 -19.53 -9.79
CA ILE A 340 0.23 -19.40 -8.33
C ILE A 340 -1.20 -19.52 -7.78
N ALA A 341 -1.73 -20.76 -7.79
CA ALA A 341 -3.00 -21.09 -7.17
C ALA A 341 -2.83 -21.26 -5.65
N GLY A 342 -3.27 -20.27 -4.87
CA GLY A 342 -3.30 -20.36 -3.39
C GLY A 342 -2.06 -19.89 -2.64
N GLY A 343 -1.10 -19.24 -3.31
CA GLY A 343 0.10 -18.66 -2.68
C GLY A 343 0.34 -17.19 -3.04
N THR A 344 1.44 -16.63 -2.53
CA THR A 344 1.93 -15.29 -2.89
C THR A 344 3.15 -15.36 -3.78
N LEU A 345 3.24 -14.46 -4.76
CA LEU A 345 4.39 -14.34 -5.66
C LEU A 345 5.04 -12.98 -5.49
N HIS A 346 6.32 -12.96 -5.20
CA HIS A 346 7.11 -11.73 -5.25
C HIS A 346 8.05 -11.77 -6.45
N VAL A 347 7.87 -10.86 -7.41
CA VAL A 347 8.79 -10.68 -8.54
C VAL A 347 9.61 -9.42 -8.31
N SER A 348 10.84 -9.60 -7.83
CA SER A 348 11.74 -8.52 -7.50
C SER A 348 12.85 -8.41 -8.54
N GLY A 349 12.98 -7.24 -9.17
CA GLY A 349 14.04 -7.00 -10.14
C GLY A 349 15.46 -7.01 -9.55
N CYS A 350 15.61 -6.99 -8.23
CA CYS A 350 16.89 -7.07 -7.51
C CYS A 350 16.68 -7.55 -6.07
N VAL A 351 17.74 -7.65 -5.28
CA VAL A 351 17.71 -8.10 -3.87
C VAL A 351 17.02 -7.13 -2.88
N LYS A 352 16.63 -5.91 -3.31
CA LYS A 352 16.08 -4.88 -2.40
C LYS A 352 14.70 -5.22 -1.81
N GLY A 353 13.91 -6.06 -2.48
CA GLY A 353 12.55 -6.44 -2.09
C GLY A 353 11.61 -5.26 -1.94
N CYS A 354 11.53 -4.40 -2.96
CA CYS A 354 10.78 -3.15 -2.89
C CYS A 354 9.28 -3.35 -2.74
N ALA A 355 8.70 -4.29 -3.49
CA ALA A 355 7.26 -4.51 -3.55
C ALA A 355 6.72 -5.33 -2.38
N HIS A 356 7.49 -6.30 -1.87
CA HIS A 356 7.09 -7.16 -0.75
C HIS A 356 8.29 -7.46 0.15
N PRO A 357 8.50 -6.71 1.24
CA PRO A 357 9.65 -6.91 2.12
C PRO A 357 9.53 -8.16 3.01
N ALA A 358 8.32 -8.70 3.17
CA ALA A 358 8.07 -9.95 3.90
C ALA A 358 8.32 -11.18 3.01
N PRO A 359 8.42 -12.38 3.59
CA PRO A 359 8.47 -13.62 2.81
C PRO A 359 7.23 -13.78 1.91
N ALA A 360 7.43 -14.39 0.75
CA ALA A 360 6.36 -14.88 -0.12
C ALA A 360 6.52 -16.38 -0.34
N THR A 361 5.43 -17.05 -0.73
CA THR A 361 5.43 -18.49 -1.08
C THR A 361 6.48 -18.77 -2.15
N LEU A 362 6.52 -17.91 -3.17
CA LEU A 362 7.56 -17.94 -4.19
C LEU A 362 8.09 -16.54 -4.44
N THR A 363 9.41 -16.41 -4.43
CA THR A 363 10.11 -15.17 -4.71
C THR A 363 11.08 -15.35 -5.86
N ILE A 364 10.94 -14.51 -6.88
CA ILE A 364 11.85 -14.41 -8.02
C ILE A 364 12.70 -13.15 -7.84
N VAL A 365 14.00 -13.29 -8.07
CA VAL A 365 14.98 -12.22 -7.88
C VAL A 365 15.81 -12.03 -9.14
N GLY A 366 15.92 -10.80 -9.63
CA GLY A 366 16.85 -10.45 -10.70
C GLY A 366 18.28 -10.31 -10.18
N LEU A 367 19.22 -10.93 -10.88
CA LEU A 367 20.66 -10.94 -10.61
C LEU A 367 21.43 -10.64 -11.90
N ASP A 368 22.73 -10.34 -11.81
CA ASP A 368 23.56 -10.07 -13.00
C ASP A 368 23.71 -11.34 -13.87
N GLU A 369 23.73 -12.51 -13.22
CA GLU A 369 23.88 -13.83 -13.80
C GLU A 369 22.56 -14.49 -14.25
N GLY A 370 21.42 -13.84 -14.02
CA GLY A 370 20.10 -14.34 -14.44
C GLY A 370 19.00 -14.11 -13.39
N ALA A 371 18.20 -15.14 -13.14
CA ALA A 371 17.11 -15.12 -12.18
C ALA A 371 17.33 -16.13 -11.05
N GLY A 372 17.16 -15.67 -9.81
CA GLY A 372 17.13 -16.49 -8.61
C GLY A 372 15.70 -16.86 -8.21
N LEU A 373 15.51 -18.08 -7.72
CA LEU A 373 14.25 -18.55 -7.15
C LEU A 373 14.41 -18.90 -5.67
N VAL A 374 13.53 -18.35 -4.83
CA VAL A 374 13.45 -18.59 -3.38
C VAL A 374 12.05 -19.04 -3.02
N VAL A 375 11.93 -20.13 -2.27
CA VAL A 375 10.65 -20.67 -1.76
C VAL A 375 10.49 -20.25 -0.30
N GLU A 376 9.29 -19.79 0.08
CA GLU A 376 8.96 -19.33 1.45
C GLU A 376 9.97 -18.32 2.01
N GLY A 377 10.31 -17.31 1.20
CA GLY A 377 11.40 -16.38 1.53
C GLY A 377 11.32 -15.05 0.80
N THR A 378 12.34 -14.22 1.01
CA THR A 378 12.49 -12.86 0.51
C THR A 378 13.57 -12.77 -0.57
N PRO A 379 13.67 -11.66 -1.31
CA PRO A 379 14.74 -11.50 -2.30
C PRO A 379 16.15 -11.45 -1.73
N ARG A 380 16.31 -11.24 -0.41
CA ARG A 380 17.62 -11.18 0.24
C ARG A 380 18.15 -12.57 0.58
N ASP A 381 17.25 -13.53 0.74
CA ASP A 381 17.59 -14.90 1.09
C ASP A 381 18.31 -15.62 -0.05
N ILE A 382 18.26 -15.07 -1.27
CA ILE A 382 19.09 -15.54 -2.40
C ILE A 382 20.60 -15.40 -2.13
N LEU A 383 20.99 -14.49 -1.23
CA LEU A 383 22.38 -14.28 -0.82
C LEU A 383 22.78 -15.16 0.37
N ALA A 384 21.84 -15.88 0.98
CA ALA A 384 22.10 -16.73 2.12
C ALA A 384 22.71 -18.07 1.67
N ALA A 385 23.92 -18.36 2.11
CA ALA A 385 24.63 -19.61 1.77
C ALA A 385 23.92 -20.89 2.25
N THR A 386 22.94 -20.76 3.16
CA THR A 386 22.25 -21.87 3.82
C THR A 386 20.95 -22.31 3.15
N LEU A 387 20.48 -21.60 2.12
CA LEU A 387 19.27 -21.97 1.38
C LEU A 387 19.65 -22.40 -0.04
N PRO A 388 19.03 -23.45 -0.62
CA PRO A 388 19.29 -23.87 -1.99
C PRO A 388 18.65 -22.87 -2.97
N ALA A 389 19.29 -21.70 -3.11
CA ALA A 389 18.97 -20.73 -4.15
C ALA A 389 19.25 -21.33 -5.53
N ARG A 390 18.21 -21.46 -6.36
CA ARG A 390 18.39 -21.87 -7.77
C ARG A 390 18.57 -20.62 -8.61
N ILE A 391 19.79 -20.40 -9.10
CA ILE A 391 20.09 -19.35 -10.08
C ILE A 391 20.08 -19.99 -11.47
N MET A 392 19.41 -19.36 -12.43
CA MET A 392 19.25 -19.87 -13.79
C MET A 392 19.16 -18.75 -14.82
N PRO A 393 19.42 -19.05 -16.10
CA PRO A 393 19.07 -18.14 -17.19
C PRO A 393 17.58 -17.79 -17.16
N VAL A 394 17.22 -16.53 -17.44
CA VAL A 394 15.82 -16.06 -17.43
C VAL A 394 14.91 -16.88 -18.34
N ALA A 395 15.44 -17.40 -19.46
CA ALA A 395 14.70 -18.27 -20.39
C ALA A 395 14.18 -19.57 -19.74
N GLN A 396 14.85 -20.08 -18.69
CA GLN A 396 14.47 -21.31 -17.98
C GLN A 396 13.54 -21.06 -16.79
N LEU A 397 13.32 -19.79 -16.43
CA LEU A 397 12.63 -19.40 -15.21
C LEU A 397 11.19 -19.91 -15.15
N ARG A 398 10.45 -19.85 -16.25
CA ARG A 398 9.05 -20.28 -16.28
C ARG A 398 8.89 -21.75 -15.95
N GLU A 399 9.75 -22.61 -16.50
CA GLU A 399 9.74 -24.05 -16.25
C GLU A 399 10.13 -24.35 -14.80
N ALA A 400 11.20 -23.70 -14.30
CA ALA A 400 11.63 -23.86 -12.92
C ALA A 400 10.56 -23.42 -11.92
N VAL A 401 9.83 -22.33 -12.21
CA VAL A 401 8.71 -21.86 -11.41
C VAL A 401 7.55 -22.85 -11.44
N ALA A 402 7.17 -23.37 -12.61
CA ALA A 402 6.11 -24.38 -12.70
C ALA A 402 6.45 -25.63 -11.87
N LYS A 403 7.72 -26.07 -11.91
CA LYS A 403 8.20 -27.18 -11.07
C LYS A 403 8.13 -26.86 -9.58
N ALA A 404 8.62 -25.69 -9.16
CA ALA A 404 8.57 -25.27 -7.76
C ALA A 404 7.14 -25.13 -7.24
N VAL A 405 6.23 -24.59 -8.06
CA VAL A 405 4.80 -24.52 -7.75
C VAL A 405 4.21 -25.92 -7.54
N ALA A 406 4.51 -26.88 -8.40
CA ALA A 406 4.03 -28.26 -8.24
C ALA A 406 4.55 -28.90 -6.94
N GLU A 407 5.82 -28.66 -6.59
CA GLU A 407 6.46 -29.17 -5.37
C GLU A 407 5.89 -28.52 -4.10
N THR A 408 5.72 -27.20 -4.09
CA THR A 408 5.31 -26.42 -2.91
C THR A 408 3.79 -26.36 -2.72
N LEU A 409 3.03 -26.14 -3.80
CA LEU A 409 1.57 -25.93 -3.77
C LEU A 409 0.78 -27.18 -4.19
N GLY A 410 1.38 -28.10 -4.96
CA GLY A 410 0.74 -29.36 -5.39
C GLY A 410 0.80 -30.51 -4.37
N GLY A 411 1.73 -30.46 -3.40
CA GLY A 411 1.95 -31.52 -2.40
C GLY A 411 0.85 -31.70 -1.35
N GLY A 412 -0.16 -30.82 -1.31
CA GLY A 412 -1.23 -30.80 -0.31
C GLY A 412 -2.17 -32.02 -0.30
N LYS A 413 -2.05 -32.96 -1.25
CA LYS A 413 -2.85 -34.20 -1.26
C LYS A 413 -2.21 -35.39 -0.50
N CYS A 414 -0.95 -35.33 -0.06
CA CYS A 414 -0.28 -36.51 0.51
C CYS A 414 0.01 -36.48 2.02
N VAL A 415 -0.07 -35.32 2.71
CA VAL A 415 0.41 -35.19 4.10
C VAL A 415 -0.69 -35.24 5.18
N ARG A 416 -1.97 -35.45 4.83
CA ARG A 416 -3.06 -35.61 5.83
C ARG A 416 -3.29 -37.04 6.35
N LYS A 417 -2.37 -37.98 6.12
CA LYS A 417 -2.50 -39.38 6.59
C LYS A 417 -1.46 -39.85 7.61
N ALA A 418 -0.60 -38.97 8.12
CA ALA A 418 0.43 -39.31 9.11
C ALA A 418 0.30 -38.56 10.45
N ALA A 419 -0.92 -38.13 10.80
CA ALA A 419 -1.26 -37.64 12.15
C ALA A 419 -2.60 -38.25 12.58
N ALA A 420 -2.64 -39.59 12.55
CA ALA A 420 -3.68 -40.40 13.16
C ALA A 420 -3.05 -41.75 13.51
N ARG A 421 -2.12 -41.74 14.47
CA ARG A 421 -1.81 -42.85 15.37
C ARG A 421 -1.39 -42.27 16.70
#